data_AF-A0A1Y4R115-F1
#
_entry.id   AF-A0A1Y4R115-F1
#
_cell.length_a   1.000
_cell.length_b   1.000
_cell.length_c   1.000
_cell.angle_alpha   90.00
_cell.angle_beta   90.00
_cell.angle_gamma   90.00
#
_symmetry.space_group_name_H-M   'P 1'
#
loop_
_entity.id
_entity.type
_entity.pdbx_description
1 polymer ?
#
loop_
_entity_poly.entity_id
_entity_poly.type
_entity_poly.pdbx_seq_one_letter_code
_entity_poly.pdbx_strand_id
1 'polypeptide(L)' 'NQLKAHLSPQAIFLGPSPSAIMRVKNKYYYQMIIKYKHEPHLSALLKDILMKTQAEQRKGLFVSIDHEPLNYI' A
#
# COMPACT_ATOMS: atom_id res chain seq x y z
N ASN A 1 1.79 -10.32 1.64
CA ASN A 1 0.48 -10.89 2.05
C ASN A 1 0.03 -10.53 3.48
N GLN A 2 0.53 -9.47 4.11
CA GLN A 2 0.12 -9.12 5.49
C GLN A 2 -1.19 -8.30 5.57
N LEU A 3 -1.47 -7.44 4.59
CA LEU A 3 -2.68 -6.60 4.57
C LEU A 3 -3.98 -7.42 4.50
N LYS A 4 -4.11 -8.35 3.54
CA LYS A 4 -5.32 -9.17 3.41
C LYS A 4 -5.68 -9.96 4.68
N ALA A 5 -4.71 -10.27 5.53
CA ALA A 5 -4.93 -11.04 6.76
C ALA A 5 -5.44 -10.20 7.94
N HIS A 6 -5.33 -8.87 7.88
CA HIS A 6 -5.66 -7.96 9.00
C HIS A 6 -6.77 -6.97 8.68
N LEU A 7 -7.30 -6.99 7.44
CA LEU A 7 -8.43 -6.15 7.04
C LEU A 7 -9.74 -6.85 7.42
N SER A 8 -10.73 -6.07 7.85
CA SER A 8 -12.06 -6.63 8.10
C SER A 8 -12.69 -7.15 6.80
N PRO A 9 -13.70 -8.04 6.88
CA PRO A 9 -14.44 -8.50 5.71
C PRO A 9 -15.11 -7.38 4.90
N GLN A 10 -15.25 -6.18 5.48
CA GLN A 10 -15.87 -5.01 4.85
C GLN A 10 -14.88 -4.20 4.00
N ALA A 11 -13.57 -4.44 4.11
CA ALA A 11 -12.57 -3.80 3.28
C ALA A 11 -12.56 -4.38 1.87
N ILE A 12 -12.70 -3.52 0.85
CA ILE A 12 -12.53 -3.93 -0.54
C ILE A 12 -11.07 -3.66 -0.90
N PHE A 13 -10.30 -4.75 -1.01
CA PHE A 13 -8.92 -4.70 -1.48
C PHE A 13 -8.89 -4.61 -3.01
N LEU A 14 -8.69 -3.41 -3.54
CA LEU A 14 -8.53 -3.16 -4.97
C LEU A 14 -7.03 -3.13 -5.29
N GLY A 15 -6.41 -4.30 -5.43
CA GLY A 15 -4.97 -4.36 -5.70
C GLY A 15 -4.47 -5.59 -6.45
N PRO A 16 -3.37 -5.46 -7.21
CA PRO A 16 -3.00 -4.29 -8.00
C PRO A 16 -3.87 -4.22 -9.27
N SER A 17 -4.25 -3.01 -9.70
CA SER A 17 -4.88 -2.80 -11.02
C SER A 17 -3.91 -3.29 -12.12
N PRO A 18 -4.39 -3.88 -13.24
CA PRO A 18 -3.53 -4.32 -14.35
C PRO A 18 -2.57 -3.23 -14.88
N SER A 19 -2.80 -1.95 -14.57
CA SER A 19 -1.93 -0.82 -14.92
C SER A 19 -0.64 -0.70 -14.08
N ALA A 20 -0.50 -1.37 -12.93
CA ALA A 20 0.37 -0.88 -11.84
C ALA A 20 1.74 -1.58 -11.68
N ILE A 21 2.39 -2.01 -12.76
CA ILE A 21 3.84 -2.29 -12.76
C ILE A 21 4.51 -1.36 -13.76
N MET A 22 4.80 -0.14 -13.33
CA MET A 22 5.60 0.78 -14.12
C MET A 22 7.08 0.50 -13.82
N ARG A 23 7.91 0.36 -14.86
CA ARG A 23 9.38 0.25 -14.73
C ARG A 23 10.03 1.53 -15.23
N VAL A 24 10.51 2.37 -14.32
CA VAL A 24 11.25 3.60 -14.66
C VAL A 24 12.65 3.51 -14.07
N LYS A 25 13.68 3.74 -14.89
CA LYS A 25 15.09 3.73 -14.46
C LYS A 25 15.44 2.51 -13.58
N ASN A 26 15.04 1.32 -14.05
CA ASN A 26 15.27 0.03 -13.38
C ASN A 26 14.61 -0.14 -11.99
N LYS A 27 13.62 0.68 -11.65
CA LYS A 27 12.82 0.55 -10.43
C LYS A 27 11.41 0.11 -10.77
N TYR A 28 10.90 -0.85 -10.00
CA TYR A 28 9.53 -1.32 -10.09
C TYR A 28 8.65 -0.49 -9.16
N TYR A 29 7.56 0.04 -9.71
CA TYR A 29 6.55 0.78 -8.96
C TYR A 29 5.29 -0.07 -8.86
N TYR A 30 4.79 -0.23 -7.63
CA TYR A 30 3.55 -0.94 -7.33
C TYR A 30 2.59 0.03 -6.63
N GLN A 31 1.35 0.08 -7.10
CA GLN A 31 0.28 0.84 -6.46
C GLN A 31 -0.83 -0.11 -6.01
N MET A 32 -1.34 0.13 -4.80
CA MET A 32 -2.49 -0.59 -4.24
C MET A 32 -3.50 0.44 -3.75
N ILE A 33 -4.77 0.22 -4.04
CA ILE A 33 -5.86 1.08 -3.58
C ILE A 33 -6.69 0.29 -2.57
N ILE A 34 -6.91 0.86 -1.39
CA ILE A 34 -7.73 0.25 -0.36
C ILE A 34 -8.98 1.11 -0.21
N LYS A 35 -10.14 0.58 -0.59
CA LYS A 35 -11.42 1.26 -0.42
C LYS A 35 -12.11 0.73 0.83
N TYR A 36 -12.38 1.59 1.80
CA TYR A 36 -12.99 1.25 3.08
C TYR A 36 -13.95 2.33 3.57
N LYS A 37 -14.99 1.96 4.33
CA LYS A 37 -15.91 2.91 5.01
C LYS A 37 -15.55 3.11 6.47
N HIS A 38 -15.25 2.03 7.20
CA HIS A 38 -14.88 2.07 8.61
C HIS A 38 -13.87 0.96 8.89
N GLU A 39 -12.62 1.33 9.16
CA GLU A 39 -11.53 0.41 9.41
C GLU A 39 -10.65 0.93 10.55
N PRO A 40 -10.99 0.63 11.82
CA PRO A 40 -10.28 1.20 12.97
C PRO A 40 -8.82 0.73 13.05
N HIS A 41 -8.51 -0.46 12.54
CA HIS A 41 -7.16 -1.04 12.63
C HIS A 41 -6.27 -0.74 11.43
N LEU A 42 -6.84 -0.26 10.32
CA LEU A 42 -6.10 -0.02 9.09
C LEU A 42 -5.01 1.04 9.27
N SER A 43 -5.30 2.13 9.96
CA SER A 43 -4.31 3.19 10.22
C SER A 43 -3.11 2.65 11.01
N ALA A 44 -3.36 1.88 12.08
CA ALA A 44 -2.32 1.26 12.89
C ALA A 44 -1.48 0.27 12.07
N LEU A 45 -2.14 -0.57 11.26
CA LEU A 45 -1.46 -1.54 10.38
C LEU A 45 -0.58 -0.85 9.34
N LEU A 46 -1.09 0.20 8.67
CA LEU A 46 -0.34 0.95 7.67
C LEU A 46 0.89 1.63 8.29
N LYS A 47 0.74 2.18 9.51
CA LYS A 47 1.85 2.76 10.26
C LYS A 47 2.91 1.72 10.63
N ASP A 48 2.51 0.53 11.10
CA ASP A 48 3.43 -0.56 11.40
C ASP A 48 4.20 -1.03 10.15
N ILE A 49 3.52 -1.15 9.01
CA ILE A 49 4.15 -1.44 7.72
C ILE A 49 5.17 -0.36 7.34
N LEU A 50 4.81 0.92 7.49
CA LEU A 50 5.72 2.03 7.20
C LEU A 50 6.98 1.99 8.10
N MET A 51 6.79 1.72 9.40
CA MET A 51 7.91 1.61 10.34
C MET A 51 8.83 0.43 10.01
N LYS A 52 8.26 -0.75 9.70
CA LYS A 52 9.05 -1.94 9.33
C LYS A 52 9.82 -1.73 8.02
N THR A 53 9.22 -1.03 7.06
CA THR A 53 9.85 -0.77 5.76
C THR A 53 10.94 0.30 5.82
N GLN A 54 10.99 1.13 6.88
CA GLN A 54 12.06 2.10 7.08
C GLN A 54 13.44 1.44 7.20
N ALA A 55 13.54 0.27 7.83
CA ALA A 55 14.79 -0.51 7.88
C ALA A 55 15.20 -1.05 6.49
N GLU A 56 14.22 -1.40 5.66
CA GLU A 56 14.38 -1.97 4.33
C GLU A 56 14.65 -0.91 3.24
N GLN A 57 14.53 0.39 3.55
CA GLN A 57 14.91 1.48 2.64
C GLN A 57 16.37 1.38 2.19
N ARG A 58 17.27 0.91 3.06
CA ARG A 58 18.68 0.66 2.72
C ARG A 58 18.85 -0.41 1.64
N LYS A 59 17.86 -1.29 1.46
CA LYS A 59 17.83 -2.32 0.42
C LYS A 59 17.08 -1.86 -0.84
N GLY A 60 16.73 -0.58 -0.91
CA GLY A 60 16.08 0.03 -2.08
C GLY A 60 14.56 -0.15 -2.14
N LEU A 61 13.92 -0.64 -1.07
CA LEU A 61 12.47 -0.72 -0.96
C LEU A 61 11.91 0.58 -0.37
N PHE A 62 11.05 1.26 -1.12
CA PHE A 62 10.37 2.47 -0.69
C PHE A 62 8.87 2.24 -0.64
N VAL A 63 8.26 2.57 0.49
CA VAL A 63 6.82 2.52 0.70
C VAL A 63 6.35 3.90 1.11
N SER A 64 5.28 4.37 0.48
CA SER A 64 4.59 5.60 0.82
C SER A 64 3.10 5.31 0.92
N ILE A 65 2.40 6.07 1.76
CA ILE A 65 0.97 5.95 1.99
C ILE A 65 0.37 7.31 1.70
N ASP A 66 -0.60 7.32 0.79
CA ASP A 66 -1.40 8.50 0.44
C ASP A 66 -2.86 8.24 0.82
N HIS A 67 -3.41 9.08 1.69
CA HIS A 67 -4.80 8.99 2.16
C HIS A 67 -5.79 9.73 1.25
N GLU A 68 -5.31 10.66 0.44
CA GLU A 68 -6.11 11.46 -0.50
C GLU A 68 -5.41 11.50 -1.86
N PRO A 69 -5.33 10.37 -2.58
CA PRO A 69 -4.64 10.33 -3.86
C PRO A 69 -5.37 11.23 -4.87
N LEU A 70 -4.78 12.39 -5.16
CA LEU A 70 -5.27 13.34 -6.17
C LEU A 70 -5.16 12.79 -7.60
N ASN A 71 -4.35 11.73 -7.80
CA ASN A 71 -4.11 11.14 -9.11
C ASN A 71 -4.40 9.63 -9.09
N TYR A 72 -5.43 9.23 -9.83
CA TYR A 72 -5.62 7.85 -10.27
C TYR A 72 -4.96 7.73 -11.64
N ILE A 73 -3.78 7.12 -11.70
CA ILE A 73 -3.05 6.87 -12.97
C ILE A 73 -3.76 5.78 -13.76
#